data_AF-A0A0B1T9E5-F1
#
_entry.id   AF-A0A0B1T9E5-F1
#
_cell.length_a   1.000
_cell.length_b   1.000
_cell.length_c   1.000
_cell.angle_alpha   90.00
_cell.angle_beta   90.00
_cell.angle_gamma   90.00
#
_symmetry.space_group_name_H-M   'P 1'
#
loop_
_entity.id
_entity.type
_entity.pdbx_description
1 polymer ?
#
loop_
_entity_poly.entity_id
_entity_poly.type
_entity_poly.pdbx_seq_one_letter_code
_entity_poly.pdbx_strand_id
1 'polypeptide(L)' 'MDYKIQLSTAQLEPPEEQRRRFEIECEFVQALANPHYVNFLAQRGFLKEQHFINYLKYLLYWKQPEYARLVF' A
#
# COMPACT_ATOMS: atom_id res chain seq x y z
N MET A 1 28.24 11.51 0.82
CA MET A 1 27.94 11.80 2.24
C MET A 1 26.42 11.83 2.48
N ASP A 2 25.65 11.12 1.65
CA ASP A 2 24.23 11.45 1.41
C ASP A 2 23.28 10.32 1.85
N TYR A 3 23.82 9.14 2.14
CA TYR A 3 23.01 7.98 2.56
C TYR A 3 22.47 8.08 3.99
N LYS A 4 23.09 8.91 4.87
CA LYS A 4 22.62 9.08 6.26
C LYS A 4 21.46 10.07 6.39
N ILE A 5 21.30 11.01 5.46
CA ILE A 5 20.19 11.98 5.49
C ILE A 5 18.87 11.34 5.03
N GLN A 6 18.94 10.30 4.18
CA GLN A 6 17.74 9.56 3.73
C GLN A 6 17.20 8.60 4.80
N LEU A 7 18.01 8.15 5.76
CA LEU A 7 17.55 7.25 6.83
C LEU A 7 16.85 7.97 8.00
N SER A 8 17.03 9.29 8.18
CA SER A 8 16.40 10.01 9.29
C SER A 8 14.97 10.48 9.02
N THR A 9 14.59 10.65 7.75
CA THR A 9 13.23 11.12 7.39
C THR A 9 12.17 10.05 7.60
N ALA A 10 12.53 8.76 7.48
CA ALA A 10 11.60 7.65 7.73
C ALA A 10 11.16 7.53 9.21
N GLN A 11 11.92 8.12 10.15
CA GLN A 11 11.63 8.07 11.59
C GLN A 11 10.91 9.33 12.12
N LEU A 12 10.65 10.31 11.24
CA LEU A 12 10.05 11.62 11.57
C LEU A 12 8.78 11.91 10.74
N GLU A 13 8.13 10.87 10.22
CA GLU A 13 6.84 11.03 9.58
C GLU A 13 5.81 11.48 10.63
N PRO A 14 5.15 12.64 10.43
CA PRO A 14 4.11 13.09 11.34
C PRO A 14 3.03 11.99 11.48
N PRO A 15 2.43 11.80 12.67
CA PRO A 15 1.35 10.83 12.86
C PRO A 15 0.21 10.97 11.84
N GLU A 16 -0.03 12.20 11.36
CA GLU A 16 -1.02 12.49 10.31
C GLU A 16 -0.64 11.89 8.95
N GLU A 17 0.64 11.84 8.61
CA GLU A 17 1.10 11.29 7.33
C GLU A 17 1.04 9.76 7.34
N GLN A 18 1.34 9.16 8.49
CA GLN A 18 1.16 7.73 8.73
C GLN A 18 -0.33 7.33 8.64
N ARG A 19 -1.23 8.17 9.18
CA ARG A 19 -2.69 8.00 9.02
C ARG A 19 -3.14 8.16 7.57
N ARG A 20 -2.67 9.18 6.86
CA ARG A 20 -2.99 9.35 5.43
C ARG A 20 -2.54 8.18 4.58
N ARG A 21 -1.34 7.64 4.83
CA ARG A 21 -0.85 6.44 4.13
C ARG A 21 -1.79 5.26 4.38
N PHE A 22 -2.20 5.05 5.62
CA PHE A 22 -3.14 3.99 5.98
C PHE A 22 -4.52 4.17 5.33
N GLU A 23 -5.04 5.40 5.27
CA GLU A 23 -6.30 5.72 4.58
C GLU A 23 -6.22 5.43 3.08
N ILE A 24 -5.14 5.87 2.42
CA ILE A 24 -4.90 5.62 0.98
C ILE A 24 -4.74 4.12 0.71
N GLU A 25 -4.00 3.41 1.57
CA GLU A 25 -3.83 1.95 1.47
C GLU A 25 -5.17 1.23 1.61
N CYS A 26 -6.03 1.67 2.53
CA CYS A 26 -7.36 1.13 2.73
C CYS A 26 -8.25 1.36 1.49
N GLU A 27 -8.32 2.59 0.97
CA GLU A 27 -9.04 2.90 -0.27
C GLU A 27 -8.54 2.05 -1.44
N PHE A 28 -7.23 1.83 -1.52
CA PHE A 28 -6.64 0.99 -2.55
C PHE A 28 -7.04 -0.49 -2.41
N VAL A 29 -7.01 -1.05 -1.19
CA VAL A 29 -7.47 -2.42 -0.93
C VAL A 29 -8.96 -2.57 -1.27
N GLN A 30 -9.79 -1.58 -0.95
CA GLN A 30 -11.20 -1.53 -1.34
C GLN A 30 -11.37 -1.46 -2.87
N ALA A 31 -10.56 -0.67 -3.57
CA ALA A 31 -10.57 -0.58 -5.02
C ALA A 31 -10.15 -1.91 -5.68
N LEU A 32 -9.23 -2.67 -5.08
CA LEU A 32 -8.86 -4.01 -5.54
C LEU A 32 -10.00 -5.03 -5.41
N ALA A 33 -10.99 -4.79 -4.53
CA ALA A 33 -12.19 -5.62 -4.46
C ALA A 33 -13.11 -5.45 -5.69
N ASN A 34 -12.94 -4.35 -6.46
CA ASN A 34 -13.71 -4.12 -7.69
C ASN A 34 -13.04 -4.82 -8.89
N PRO A 35 -13.72 -5.81 -9.52
CA PRO A 35 -13.16 -6.54 -10.67
C PRO A 35 -12.86 -5.65 -11.89
N HIS A 36 -13.58 -4.53 -12.07
CA HIS A 36 -13.30 -3.58 -13.16
C HIS A 36 -11.97 -2.86 -12.96
N TYR A 37 -11.63 -2.53 -11.72
CA TYR A 37 -10.36 -1.87 -11.39
C TYR A 37 -9.18 -2.82 -11.58
N VAL A 38 -9.32 -4.07 -11.14
CA VAL A 38 -8.31 -5.12 -11.38
C VAL A 38 -8.11 -5.37 -12.88
N ASN A 39 -9.19 -5.40 -13.67
CA ASN A 39 -9.08 -5.54 -15.12
C ASN A 39 -8.34 -4.35 -15.76
N PHE A 40 -8.59 -3.12 -15.31
CA PHE A 40 -7.84 -1.95 -15.77
C PHE A 40 -6.34 -2.05 -15.43
N LEU A 41 -6.01 -2.50 -14.22
CA LEU A 41 -4.62 -2.73 -13.81
C LEU A 41 -3.94 -3.81 -14.66
N ALA A 42 -4.68 -4.88 -14.99
CA ALA A 42 -4.19 -5.96 -15.84
C ALA A 42 -3.92 -5.48 -17.29
N GLN A 43 -4.84 -4.69 -17.85
CA GLN A 43 -4.70 -4.12 -19.20
C GLN A 43 -3.54 -3.14 -19.32
N ARG A 44 -3.29 -2.35 -18.27
CA ARG A 44 -2.14 -1.43 -18.20
C ARG A 44 -0.81 -2.13 -18.00
N GLY A 45 -0.81 -3.40 -17.58
CA GLY A 45 0.40 -4.18 -17.34
C GLY A 45 1.02 -3.99 -15.97
N PHE A 46 0.37 -3.27 -15.04
CA PHE A 46 0.88 -3.06 -13.68
C PHE A 46 1.08 -4.36 -12.90
N LEU A 47 0.27 -5.39 -13.18
CA LEU A 47 0.41 -6.72 -12.59
C LEU A 47 1.69 -7.47 -13.00
N LYS A 48 2.43 -6.97 -13.99
CA LYS A 48 3.71 -7.53 -14.44
C LYS A 48 4.92 -6.84 -13.79
N GLU A 49 4.72 -5.71 -13.14
CA GLU A 49 5.80 -4.96 -12.53
C GLU A 49 6.17 -5.52 -11.16
N GLN A 50 7.46 -5.84 -10.98
CA GLN A 50 7.96 -6.42 -9.73
C GLN A 50 7.70 -5.49 -8.52
N HIS A 51 7.79 -4.17 -8.71
CA HIS A 51 7.52 -3.18 -7.68
C HIS A 51 6.06 -3.24 -7.20
N PHE A 52 5.11 -3.38 -8.14
CA PHE A 52 3.69 -3.51 -7.83
C PHE A 52 3.37 -4.82 -7.12
N ILE A 53 3.98 -5.93 -7.57
CA ILE A 53 3.83 -7.24 -6.91
C ILE A 53 4.37 -7.18 -5.47
N ASN A 54 5.50 -6.52 -5.24
CA ASN A 54 6.04 -6.35 -3.89
C ASN A 54 5.12 -5.49 -3.01
N TYR A 55 4.46 -4.48 -3.59
CA TYR A 55 3.48 -3.68 -2.87
C TYR A 55 2.22 -4.49 -2.52
N LEU A 56 1.70 -5.32 -3.42
CA LEU A 56 0.62 -6.25 -3.12
C LEU A 56 0.98 -7.24 -2.01
N LYS A 57 2.24 -7.72 -2.00
CA LYS A 57 2.75 -8.57 -0.91
C LYS A 57 2.80 -7.83 0.41
N TYR A 58 3.17 -6.56 0.42
CA TYR A 58 3.10 -5.71 1.61
C TYR A 58 1.66 -5.64 2.10
N LEU A 59 0.69 -5.31 1.23
CA LEU A 59 -0.73 -5.22 1.58
C LEU A 59 -1.35 -6.54 2.13
N LEU A 60 -0.67 -7.69 2.03
CA LEU A 60 -1.12 -8.92 2.69
C LEU A 60 -1.12 -8.82 4.23
N TYR A 61 -0.45 -7.84 4.85
CA TYR A 61 -0.54 -7.65 6.30
C TYR A 61 -1.99 -7.33 6.74
N TRP A 62 -2.79 -6.71 5.87
CA TRP A 62 -4.23 -6.46 6.12
C TRP A 62 -5.05 -7.76 6.28
N LYS A 63 -4.53 -8.89 5.81
CA LYS A 63 -5.17 -10.21 5.96
C LYS A 63 -5.05 -10.77 7.38
N GLN A 64 -4.12 -10.25 8.20
CA GLN A 64 -4.00 -10.66 9.59
C GLN A 64 -5.24 -10.22 10.38
N PRO A 65 -5.78 -11.05 11.29
CA PRO A 65 -7.02 -10.77 12.00
C PRO A 65 -6.96 -9.50 12.87
N GLU A 66 -5.76 -9.03 13.20
CA GLU A 66 -5.50 -7.78 13.91
C GLU A 66 -5.85 -6.54 13.08
N TYR A 67 -5.58 -6.57 11.76
CA TYR A 67 -5.82 -5.46 10.84
C TYR A 67 -7.07 -5.66 9.97
N ALA A 68 -7.50 -6.90 9.75
CA ALA A 68 -8.69 -7.22 8.97
C ALA A 68 -9.98 -6.63 9.58
N ARG A 69 -10.00 -6.38 10.90
CA ARG A 69 -11.11 -5.71 11.60
C ARG A 69 -11.28 -4.24 11.22
N LEU A 70 -10.27 -3.61 10.63
CA LEU A 70 -10.34 -2.21 10.18
C LEU A 70 -10.80 -2.08 8.72
N VAL A 71 -10.89 -3.19 7.98
CA VAL A 71 -11.25 -3.22 6.55
C VAL A 71 -12.75 -3.53 6.34
N PHE A 72 -13.49 -3.83 7.41
CA PHE A 72 -14.93 -4.12 7.40
C PHE A 72 -15.75 -3.10 8.20
#